data_AF-A0A956CGH8-F1
#
_entry.id   AF-A0A956CGH8-F1
#
_cell.length_a   1.000
_cell.length_b   1.000
_cell.length_c   1.000
_cell.angle_alpha   90.00
_cell.angle_beta   90.00
_cell.angle_gamma   90.00
#
_symmetry.space_group_name_H-M   'P 1'
#
loop_
_entity.id
_entity.type
_entity.pdbx_description
1 polymer ?
#
loop_
_entity_poly.entity_id
_entity_poly.type
_entity_poly.pdbx_seq_one_letter_code
_entity_poly.pdbx_strand_id
1 'polypeptide(L)'
;MLRARSLIRWAAAMALFSAPFVACGGEEPDNLVSPCDGALKDQCGAACTGITDCAAGLYCGADKKCTADCTPGGGQCGAGKQCDNNGRCTTGIVIPDGGNGDGSSADGCIKVDVTFEKQTPTVVLLIDQSGSMSDNFGGQSRWKVVHDALMDPSTGIVKNLENEIRFGLALYTSDGGSAGGKQCPVLTEVSMKLGNYAAIKAVYDPAGPEGDTPTGESIDKVVTTLAPYTEPGPKVIVLATDGEPDTCAEPNPQNGQPEAIKAAQDAFKKDIRTYIISVGDQVSLGHLQDMANAGQGLAVGGSKNATYYQALDQNALKKAFEEIIYGVRPCTFTLNGTVDPADAGKGTVLLDGKPLGYQDADGWKLNPPSEVELTGAACQAIKTGDHSVSIDFPCGVFVPADPR
;
A
#
# COMPACT_ATOMS: atom_id res chain seq x y z
N MET A 1 -23.86 5.20 63.36
CA MET A 1 -24.01 6.64 63.72
C MET A 1 -23.65 7.43 62.47
N LEU A 2 -24.66 7.90 61.73
CA LEU A 2 -25.14 9.30 61.70
C LEU A 2 -24.10 10.25 61.05
N ARG A 3 -24.36 10.70 59.80
CA ARG A 3 -24.93 12.03 59.40
C ARG A 3 -23.81 13.08 59.24
N ALA A 4 -23.80 14.05 58.33
CA ALA A 4 -24.76 14.61 57.37
C ALA A 4 -23.96 15.42 56.32
N ARG A 5 -24.30 15.36 55.02
CA ARG A 5 -24.96 16.42 54.22
C ARG A 5 -24.59 17.87 54.57
N SER A 6 -24.06 18.60 53.57
CA SER A 6 -24.51 19.96 53.28
C SER A 6 -24.31 20.31 51.80
N LEU A 7 -25.43 20.65 51.16
CA LEU A 7 -25.59 21.18 49.82
C LEU A 7 -25.51 22.71 49.91
N ILE A 8 -24.81 23.36 48.98
CA ILE A 8 -25.09 24.77 48.66
C ILE A 8 -25.26 24.89 47.13
N ARG A 9 -26.49 25.26 46.74
CA ARG A 9 -26.93 25.68 45.42
C ARG A 9 -26.71 27.19 45.27
N TRP A 10 -26.13 27.64 44.16
CA TRP A 10 -26.33 28.97 43.55
C TRP A 10 -26.20 28.77 42.03
N ALA A 11 -27.31 28.68 41.28
CA ALA A 11 -28.07 29.77 40.67
C ALA A 11 -27.40 30.31 39.39
N ALA A 12 -28.07 30.07 38.26
CA ALA A 12 -27.71 30.44 36.91
C ALA A 12 -27.84 31.96 36.65
N ALA A 13 -26.99 32.48 35.78
CA ALA A 13 -27.22 33.73 35.07
C ALA A 13 -26.77 33.55 33.60
N MET A 14 -27.74 33.32 32.73
CA MET A 14 -27.62 33.48 31.27
C MET A 14 -27.46 34.97 30.97
N ALA A 15 -26.34 35.36 30.36
CA ALA A 15 -26.19 36.65 29.69
C ALA A 15 -25.97 36.41 28.19
N LEU A 16 -27.05 36.59 27.43
CA LEU A 16 -27.05 36.69 25.97
C LEU A 16 -26.35 38.00 25.57
N PHE A 17 -25.13 37.90 25.06
CA PHE A 17 -24.48 39.01 24.34
C PHE A 17 -24.82 38.87 22.84
N SER A 18 -25.84 39.61 22.41
CA SER A 18 -26.14 39.87 21.01
C SER A 18 -25.18 40.96 20.48
N ALA A 19 -24.18 40.56 19.71
CA ALA A 19 -23.36 41.46 18.93
C ALA A 19 -24.05 41.76 17.58
N PRO A 20 -24.23 43.03 17.18
CA PRO A 20 -24.70 43.35 15.85
C PRO A 20 -23.56 43.17 14.86
N PHE A 21 -23.70 42.21 13.93
CA PHE A 21 -22.87 42.20 12.73
C PHE A 21 -23.24 43.42 11.89
N VAL A 22 -22.30 44.37 11.85
CA VAL A 22 -22.26 45.43 10.85
C VAL A 22 -22.00 44.75 9.51
N ALA A 23 -23.04 44.64 8.69
CA ALA A 23 -22.90 44.28 7.29
C ALA A 23 -22.27 45.46 6.55
N CYS A 24 -21.04 45.27 6.06
CA CYS A 24 -20.46 46.15 5.06
C CYS A 24 -21.32 46.07 3.80
N GLY A 25 -21.83 47.22 3.36
CA GLY A 25 -22.49 47.37 2.08
C GLY A 25 -21.51 47.12 0.94
N GLY A 26 -21.96 46.32 -0.02
CA GLY A 26 -21.32 46.10 -1.31
C GLY A 26 -22.42 45.76 -2.31
N GLU A 27 -22.86 46.81 -3.00
CA GLU A 27 -23.38 46.86 -4.37
C GLU A 27 -24.61 46.01 -4.75
N GLU A 28 -25.45 46.61 -5.59
CA GLU A 28 -26.77 46.15 -5.98
C GLU A 28 -26.77 44.72 -6.57
N PRO A 29 -27.83 43.92 -6.35
CA PRO A 29 -27.95 42.65 -7.04
C PRO A 29 -28.15 42.93 -8.52
N ASP A 30 -27.18 42.55 -9.35
CA ASP A 30 -27.43 42.35 -10.77
C ASP A 30 -28.75 41.58 -10.89
N ASN A 31 -29.70 42.16 -11.63
CA ASN A 31 -31.00 41.56 -11.88
C ASN A 31 -30.81 40.20 -12.57
N LEU A 32 -30.63 39.14 -11.79
CA LEU A 32 -30.64 37.77 -12.23
C LEU A 32 -32.09 37.40 -12.52
N VAL A 33 -32.60 37.89 -13.66
CA VAL A 33 -33.88 37.45 -14.21
C VAL A 33 -33.79 35.93 -14.33
N SER A 34 -34.68 35.22 -13.64
CA SER A 34 -34.74 33.76 -13.74
C SER A 34 -34.84 33.38 -15.22
N PRO A 35 -34.12 32.37 -15.70
CA PRO A 35 -34.29 31.86 -17.05
C PRO A 35 -35.76 31.60 -17.43
N CYS A 36 -36.58 31.21 -16.44
CA CYS A 36 -38.02 30.99 -16.59
C CYS A 36 -38.86 32.26 -16.74
N ASP A 37 -38.32 33.43 -16.45
CA ASP A 37 -38.97 34.73 -16.70
C ASP A 37 -38.50 35.36 -18.02
N GLY A 38 -37.45 34.81 -18.63
CA GLY A 38 -36.83 35.28 -19.87
C GLY A 38 -36.74 34.20 -20.95
N ALA A 39 -35.52 33.70 -21.21
CA ALA A 39 -35.20 32.86 -22.37
C ALA A 39 -35.92 31.50 -22.39
N LEU A 40 -36.34 30.96 -21.24
CA LEU A 40 -37.02 29.67 -21.09
C LEU A 40 -38.48 29.80 -20.66
N LYS A 41 -39.07 31.00 -20.80
CA LYS A 41 -40.44 31.30 -20.32
C LYS A 41 -41.50 30.34 -20.83
N ASP A 42 -41.39 29.90 -22.08
CA ASP A 42 -42.36 28.98 -22.70
C ASP A 42 -42.08 27.50 -22.39
N GLN A 43 -40.97 27.19 -21.72
CA GLN A 43 -40.53 25.82 -21.42
C GLN A 43 -40.57 25.49 -19.91
N CYS A 44 -40.66 26.51 -19.05
CA CYS A 44 -40.86 26.34 -17.61
C CYS A 44 -42.34 26.12 -17.24
N GLY A 45 -42.58 25.48 -16.11
CA GLY A 45 -43.93 25.30 -15.55
C GLY A 45 -44.66 24.03 -15.97
N ALA A 46 -44.09 23.22 -16.87
CA ALA A 46 -44.60 21.89 -17.20
C ALA A 46 -44.54 20.96 -15.99
N ALA A 47 -45.56 20.12 -15.79
CA ALA A 47 -45.59 19.17 -14.68
C ALA A 47 -44.56 18.06 -14.88
N CYS A 48 -43.81 17.74 -13.82
CA CYS A 48 -42.74 16.74 -13.86
C CYS A 48 -42.72 15.88 -12.59
N THR A 49 -42.16 14.68 -12.72
CA THR A 49 -41.89 13.75 -11.63
C THR A 49 -40.40 13.38 -11.53
N GLY A 50 -39.66 13.55 -12.61
CA GLY A 50 -38.21 13.39 -12.67
C GLY A 50 -37.59 14.27 -13.75
N ILE A 51 -36.25 14.20 -13.86
CA ILE A 51 -35.48 15.07 -14.76
C ILE A 51 -35.77 14.83 -16.26
N THR A 52 -36.20 13.61 -16.61
CA THR A 52 -36.54 13.22 -17.99
C THR A 52 -37.86 13.82 -18.49
N ASP A 53 -38.69 14.35 -17.59
CA ASP A 53 -39.98 14.96 -17.93
C ASP A 53 -39.81 16.44 -18.36
N CYS A 54 -38.61 17.00 -18.21
CA CYS A 54 -38.29 18.38 -18.53
C CYS A 54 -37.47 18.49 -19.81
N ALA A 55 -37.68 19.57 -20.57
CA ALA A 55 -36.91 19.83 -21.78
C ALA A 55 -35.43 20.12 -21.45
N ALA A 56 -34.56 20.02 -22.45
CA ALA A 56 -33.12 20.23 -22.28
C ALA A 56 -32.82 21.61 -21.65
N GLY A 57 -31.92 21.64 -20.66
CA GLY A 57 -31.62 22.86 -19.90
C GLY A 57 -32.60 23.16 -18.74
N LEU A 58 -33.51 22.24 -18.40
CA LEU A 58 -34.43 22.35 -17.26
C LEU A 58 -34.32 21.14 -16.33
N TYR A 59 -34.68 21.35 -15.06
CA TYR A 59 -34.77 20.31 -14.05
C TYR A 59 -36.14 20.33 -13.37
N CYS A 60 -36.52 19.21 -12.77
CA CYS A 60 -37.77 19.14 -12.01
C CYS A 60 -37.60 19.78 -10.63
N GLY A 61 -38.28 20.90 -10.40
CA GLY A 61 -38.29 21.65 -9.15
C GLY A 61 -39.05 20.93 -8.03
N ALA A 62 -38.86 21.39 -6.79
CA ALA A 62 -39.53 20.83 -5.63
C ALA A 62 -41.07 20.95 -5.68
N ASP A 63 -41.57 21.89 -6.48
CA ASP A 63 -42.99 22.12 -6.75
C ASP A 63 -43.56 21.20 -7.86
N LYS A 64 -42.77 20.23 -8.33
CA LYS A 64 -43.11 19.30 -9.42
C LYS A 64 -43.35 20.02 -10.75
N LYS A 65 -42.65 21.13 -10.96
CA LYS A 65 -42.64 21.84 -12.24
C LYS A 65 -41.22 21.97 -12.78
N CYS A 66 -41.10 21.92 -14.11
CA CYS A 66 -39.84 22.15 -14.77
C CYS A 66 -39.41 23.61 -14.58
N THR A 67 -38.18 23.80 -14.10
CA THR A 67 -37.58 25.09 -13.81
C THR A 67 -36.08 25.08 -14.15
N ALA A 68 -35.46 26.25 -14.17
CA ALA A 68 -34.02 26.41 -14.41
C ALA A 68 -33.48 27.58 -13.58
N ASP A 69 -32.31 27.37 -12.97
CA ASP A 69 -31.54 28.38 -12.23
C ASP A 69 -30.66 29.19 -13.19
N CYS A 70 -30.24 28.59 -14.30
CA CYS A 70 -29.31 29.19 -15.27
C CYS A 70 -29.55 28.66 -16.69
N THR A 71 -28.97 29.36 -17.67
CA THR A 71 -28.88 28.88 -19.06
C THR A 71 -27.43 28.51 -19.38
N PRO A 72 -27.15 27.53 -20.25
CA PRO A 72 -25.79 27.25 -20.73
C PRO A 72 -25.12 28.54 -21.28
N GLY A 73 -23.96 28.90 -20.71
CA GLY A 73 -23.24 30.13 -21.06
C GLY A 73 -23.80 31.44 -20.46
N GLY A 74 -24.82 31.37 -19.61
CA GLY A 74 -25.39 32.52 -18.92
C GLY A 74 -24.72 32.81 -17.56
N GLY A 75 -24.75 34.07 -17.13
CA GLY A 75 -24.11 34.55 -15.88
C GLY A 75 -24.92 34.34 -14.60
N GLN A 76 -25.96 33.50 -14.60
CA GLN A 76 -26.95 33.46 -13.51
C GLN A 76 -26.50 32.73 -12.24
N CYS A 77 -25.40 31.98 -12.28
CA CYS A 77 -24.95 31.16 -11.15
C CYS A 77 -24.11 31.90 -10.10
N GLY A 78 -23.73 33.15 -10.35
CA GLY A 78 -22.83 33.90 -9.48
C GLY A 78 -21.41 33.31 -9.46
N ALA A 79 -20.50 33.95 -8.70
CA ALA A 79 -19.10 33.56 -8.66
C ALA A 79 -18.89 32.15 -8.07
N GLY A 80 -18.07 31.32 -8.74
CA GLY A 80 -17.66 30.00 -8.25
C GLY A 80 -18.65 28.86 -8.50
N LYS A 81 -19.70 29.08 -9.31
CA LYS A 81 -20.67 28.07 -9.71
C LYS A 81 -20.80 28.02 -11.24
N GLN A 82 -21.06 26.85 -11.79
CA GLN A 82 -21.28 26.65 -13.22
C GLN A 82 -22.68 26.10 -13.45
N CYS A 83 -23.25 26.44 -14.61
CA CYS A 83 -24.53 25.91 -15.04
C CYS A 83 -24.33 24.50 -15.59
N ASP A 84 -25.05 23.52 -15.04
CA ASP A 84 -25.07 22.17 -15.63
C ASP A 84 -26.01 22.09 -16.85
N ASN A 85 -25.95 20.96 -17.56
CA ASN A 85 -26.76 20.72 -18.76
C ASN A 85 -28.28 20.63 -18.46
N ASN A 86 -28.66 20.59 -17.19
CA ASN A 86 -30.03 20.55 -16.71
C ASN A 86 -30.48 21.90 -16.10
N GLY A 87 -29.70 22.96 -16.30
CA GLY A 87 -30.05 24.31 -15.87
C GLY A 87 -29.94 24.52 -14.36
N ARG A 88 -29.15 23.73 -13.63
CA ARG A 88 -28.84 23.96 -12.19
C ARG A 88 -27.48 24.60 -12.01
N CYS A 89 -27.41 25.50 -11.04
CA CYS A 89 -26.15 26.07 -10.59
C CYS A 89 -25.45 25.13 -9.61
N THR A 90 -24.38 24.48 -10.05
CA THR A 90 -23.63 23.51 -9.24
C THR A 90 -22.24 24.04 -8.89
N THR A 91 -21.73 23.63 -7.73
CA THR A 91 -20.35 23.83 -7.31
C THR A 91 -19.55 22.60 -7.71
N GLY A 92 -18.95 22.61 -8.90
CA GLY A 92 -18.19 21.49 -9.46
C GLY A 92 -18.03 21.63 -10.97
N ILE A 93 -16.93 21.13 -11.51
CA ILE A 93 -16.61 21.17 -12.94
C ILE A 93 -17.66 20.34 -13.69
N VAL A 94 -18.52 21.00 -14.46
CA VAL A 94 -19.36 20.37 -15.47
C VAL A 94 -18.49 20.20 -16.71
N ILE A 95 -18.28 18.94 -17.12
CA ILE A 95 -17.67 18.61 -18.42
C ILE A 95 -18.68 19.04 -19.49
N PRO A 96 -18.35 19.98 -20.39
CA PRO A 96 -19.20 20.25 -21.54
C PRO A 96 -19.14 19.03 -22.46
N ASP A 97 -20.31 18.46 -22.76
CA ASP A 97 -20.45 17.43 -23.79
C ASP A 97 -20.10 18.10 -25.14
N GLY A 98 -18.93 17.74 -25.68
CA GLY A 98 -18.33 18.37 -26.85
C GLY A 98 -19.07 18.01 -28.13
N GLY A 99 -20.03 18.85 -28.52
CA GLY A 99 -20.58 18.88 -29.88
C GLY A 99 -19.84 19.87 -30.78
N ASN A 100 -19.01 19.32 -31.68
CA ASN A 100 -18.47 19.86 -32.93
C ASN A 100 -17.87 21.30 -32.96
N GLY A 101 -16.56 21.38 -33.21
CA GLY A 101 -15.98 22.47 -34.01
C GLY A 101 -14.59 22.96 -33.61
N ASP A 102 -13.58 22.38 -34.27
CA ASP A 102 -12.32 22.99 -34.73
C ASP A 102 -11.29 23.56 -33.72
N GLY A 103 -10.04 23.07 -33.85
CA GLY A 103 -8.83 23.85 -33.51
C GLY A 103 -8.16 23.65 -32.14
N SER A 104 -7.21 22.71 -32.10
CA SER A 104 -5.91 22.82 -31.41
C SER A 104 -5.83 23.18 -29.92
N SER A 105 -5.67 22.18 -29.05
CA SER A 105 -4.48 21.96 -28.19
C SER A 105 -4.73 20.82 -27.20
N ALA A 106 -3.65 20.19 -26.77
CA ALA A 106 -3.61 18.97 -25.97
C ALA A 106 -4.42 19.04 -24.67
N ASP A 107 -5.51 18.27 -24.58
CA ASP A 107 -6.19 17.97 -23.31
C ASP A 107 -6.68 16.52 -23.32
N GLY A 108 -5.94 15.64 -22.63
CA GLY A 108 -6.40 14.30 -22.31
C GLY A 108 -7.57 14.39 -21.32
N CYS A 109 -8.69 13.73 -21.61
CA CYS A 109 -9.88 13.76 -20.74
C CYS A 109 -9.73 12.94 -19.45
N ILE A 110 -8.60 12.27 -19.25
CA ILE A 110 -8.20 11.77 -17.95
C ILE A 110 -6.71 12.09 -17.75
N LYS A 111 -6.45 13.21 -17.09
CA LYS A 111 -5.26 13.32 -16.22
C LYS A 111 -5.59 12.58 -14.94
N VAL A 112 -5.17 11.32 -14.83
CA VAL A 112 -5.05 10.75 -13.49
C VAL A 112 -3.73 11.27 -12.93
N ASP A 113 -3.79 12.43 -12.27
CA ASP A 113 -2.80 12.73 -11.24
C ASP A 113 -3.10 11.79 -10.06
N VAL A 114 -2.77 10.50 -10.21
CA VAL A 114 -2.66 9.68 -9.02
C VAL A 114 -1.39 10.18 -8.33
N THR A 115 -1.57 10.94 -7.25
CA THR A 115 -0.54 11.06 -6.24
C THR A 115 -0.39 9.66 -5.63
N PHE A 116 0.40 8.82 -6.29
CA PHE A 116 0.61 7.45 -5.83
C PHE A 116 1.35 7.53 -4.51
N GLU A 117 0.64 7.18 -3.43
CA GLU A 117 1.27 7.02 -2.14
C GLU A 117 2.19 5.81 -2.22
N LYS A 118 3.50 6.07 -2.09
CA LYS A 118 4.57 5.08 -1.89
C LYS A 118 4.03 3.99 -0.96
N GLN A 119 3.83 2.80 -1.51
CA GLN A 119 3.36 1.65 -0.73
C GLN A 119 4.52 1.13 0.11
N THR A 120 4.62 1.65 1.33
CA THR A 120 5.64 1.28 2.30
C THR A 120 5.54 -0.21 2.63
N PRO A 121 6.54 -1.03 2.27
CA PRO A 121 6.54 -2.44 2.62
C PRO A 121 6.53 -2.65 4.13
N THR A 122 5.89 -3.74 4.56
CA THR A 122 5.97 -4.23 5.93
C THR A 122 6.78 -5.52 5.94
N VAL A 123 7.91 -5.51 6.63
CA VAL A 123 8.87 -6.60 6.65
C VAL A 123 9.06 -7.09 8.06
N VAL A 124 8.79 -8.37 8.32
CA VAL A 124 9.21 -9.04 9.55
C VAL A 124 10.50 -9.79 9.27
N LEU A 125 11.56 -9.41 9.99
CA LEU A 125 12.81 -10.15 10.04
C LEU A 125 12.62 -11.33 11.00
N LEU A 126 12.50 -12.54 10.46
CA LEU A 126 12.38 -13.78 11.23
C LEU A 126 13.76 -14.42 11.32
N ILE A 127 14.43 -14.26 12.46
CA ILE A 127 15.83 -14.63 12.63
C ILE A 127 15.96 -15.82 13.56
N ASP A 128 16.66 -16.83 13.07
CA ASP A 128 16.95 -18.06 13.78
C ASP A 128 17.92 -17.83 14.95
N GLN A 129 17.51 -18.24 16.15
CA GLN A 129 18.34 -18.33 17.35
C GLN A 129 18.76 -19.78 17.64
N SER A 130 18.81 -20.66 16.66
CA SER A 130 19.28 -22.03 16.88
C SER A 130 20.73 -22.06 17.40
N GLY A 131 21.06 -23.11 18.15
CA GLY A 131 22.40 -23.26 18.73
C GLY A 131 23.51 -23.25 17.67
N SER A 132 23.24 -23.76 16.47
CA SER A 132 24.16 -23.76 15.31
C SER A 132 24.55 -22.36 14.86
N MET A 133 23.75 -21.33 15.18
CA MET A 133 24.08 -19.94 14.86
C MET A 133 25.32 -19.43 15.63
N SER A 134 25.82 -20.20 16.59
CA SER A 134 27.12 -19.99 17.25
C SER A 134 28.32 -20.40 16.40
N ASP A 135 28.12 -21.18 15.33
CA ASP A 135 29.19 -21.71 14.50
C ASP A 135 29.97 -20.62 13.78
N ASN A 136 31.26 -20.90 13.56
CA ASN A 136 32.17 -19.99 12.89
C ASN A 136 31.83 -19.81 11.40
N PHE A 137 31.74 -18.56 10.99
CA PHE A 137 31.39 -18.09 9.66
C PHE A 137 32.30 -16.91 9.30
N GLY A 138 33.45 -17.22 8.69
CA GLY A 138 34.42 -16.19 8.29
C GLY A 138 35.12 -15.46 9.46
N GLY A 139 35.27 -16.11 10.62
CA GLY A 139 35.96 -15.54 11.79
C GLY A 139 35.04 -14.87 12.82
N GLN A 140 33.73 -14.91 12.60
CA GLN A 140 32.68 -14.53 13.55
C GLN A 140 31.61 -15.61 13.61
N SER A 141 30.69 -15.57 14.57
CA SER A 141 29.55 -16.48 14.55
C SER A 141 28.54 -16.09 13.46
N ARG A 142 27.80 -17.05 12.92
CA ARG A 142 26.69 -16.78 11.99
C ARG A 142 25.71 -15.75 12.54
N TRP A 143 25.35 -15.89 13.82
CA TRP A 143 24.52 -14.92 14.56
C TRP A 143 25.06 -13.50 14.47
N LYS A 144 26.35 -13.32 14.75
CA LYS A 144 26.97 -12.00 14.73
C LYS A 144 26.99 -11.41 13.31
N VAL A 145 27.22 -12.25 12.31
CA VAL A 145 27.24 -11.80 10.90
C VAL A 145 25.86 -11.36 10.42
N VAL A 146 24.79 -12.09 10.77
CA VAL A 146 23.40 -11.66 10.51
C VAL A 146 23.06 -10.38 11.26
N HIS A 147 23.41 -10.33 12.55
CA HIS A 147 23.19 -9.14 13.36
C HIS A 147 23.87 -7.91 12.75
N ASP A 148 25.16 -7.99 12.41
CA ASP A 148 25.91 -6.86 11.86
C ASP A 148 25.37 -6.44 10.48
N ALA A 149 24.97 -7.38 9.63
CA ALA A 149 24.35 -7.06 8.33
C ALA A 149 23.04 -6.25 8.49
N LEU A 150 22.25 -6.55 9.51
CA LEU A 150 20.97 -5.88 9.76
C LEU A 150 21.12 -4.58 10.57
N MET A 151 21.97 -4.60 11.59
CA MET A 151 21.96 -3.64 12.70
C MET A 151 23.21 -2.75 12.78
N ASP A 152 24.20 -2.90 11.90
CA ASP A 152 25.33 -1.96 11.88
C ASP A 152 24.83 -0.51 11.72
N PRO A 153 25.28 0.44 12.56
CA PRO A 153 24.74 1.80 12.59
C PRO A 153 25.07 2.64 11.35
N SER A 154 26.03 2.20 10.52
CA SER A 154 26.47 2.94 9.33
C SER A 154 26.04 2.24 8.04
N THR A 155 25.94 0.92 8.06
CA THR A 155 25.81 0.09 6.85
C THR A 155 24.72 -0.98 6.96
N GLY A 156 24.08 -1.11 8.13
CA GLY A 156 23.04 -2.07 8.41
C GLY A 156 21.73 -1.73 7.72
N ILE A 157 21.08 -2.76 7.19
CA ILE A 157 19.87 -2.63 6.38
C ILE A 157 18.73 -1.96 7.14
N VAL A 158 18.52 -2.34 8.41
CA VAL A 158 17.44 -1.76 9.22
C VAL A 158 17.69 -0.28 9.43
N LYS A 159 18.93 0.12 9.74
CA LYS A 159 19.24 1.53 9.98
C LYS A 159 19.04 2.39 8.74
N ASN A 160 19.47 1.87 7.58
CA ASN A 160 19.42 2.62 6.32
C ASN A 160 18.01 2.76 5.77
N LEU A 161 17.12 1.79 6.04
CA LEU A 161 15.79 1.73 5.43
C LEU A 161 14.63 1.92 6.42
N GLU A 162 14.90 2.16 7.71
CA GLU A 162 13.84 2.25 8.73
C GLU A 162 12.77 3.30 8.44
N ASN A 163 13.09 4.36 7.67
CA ASN A 163 12.13 5.40 7.31
C ASN A 163 11.32 5.07 6.05
N GLU A 164 11.68 4.01 5.34
CA GLU A 164 11.04 3.61 4.08
C GLU A 164 10.35 2.25 4.16
N ILE A 165 10.57 1.51 5.25
CA ILE A 165 10.07 0.15 5.47
C ILE A 165 9.60 0.01 6.91
N ARG A 166 8.41 -0.55 7.09
CA ARG A 166 7.90 -0.92 8.42
C ARG A 166 8.55 -2.22 8.84
N PHE A 167 9.74 -2.14 9.44
CA PHE A 167 10.42 -3.30 9.98
C PHE A 167 9.76 -3.76 11.28
N GLY A 168 9.58 -5.07 11.44
CA GLY A 168 9.46 -5.75 12.72
C GLY A 168 10.54 -6.82 12.84
N LEU A 169 10.67 -7.39 14.04
CA LEU A 169 11.62 -8.45 14.35
C LEU A 169 10.87 -9.59 15.05
N ALA A 170 11.20 -10.83 14.70
CA ALA A 170 10.89 -12.01 15.47
C ALA A 170 12.16 -12.87 15.54
N LEU A 171 12.77 -12.95 16.72
CA LEU A 171 13.83 -13.91 16.98
C LEU A 171 13.18 -15.21 17.45
N TYR A 172 13.55 -16.35 16.88
CA TYR A 172 12.86 -17.61 17.15
C TYR A 172 13.78 -18.77 17.53
N THR A 173 13.29 -19.62 18.44
CA THR A 173 13.93 -20.87 18.86
C THR A 173 12.94 -21.77 19.62
N SER A 174 13.41 -22.89 20.17
CA SER A 174 12.78 -23.54 21.31
C SER A 174 13.80 -24.29 22.19
N ASP A 175 13.39 -24.76 23.36
CA ASP A 175 14.22 -25.55 24.28
C ASP A 175 13.60 -26.94 24.49
N GLY A 176 13.89 -27.86 23.57
CA GLY A 176 13.34 -29.21 23.56
C GLY A 176 11.89 -29.27 23.08
N GLY A 177 11.52 -28.39 22.15
CA GLY A 177 10.18 -28.30 21.58
C GLY A 177 9.09 -28.02 22.63
N SER A 178 7.92 -28.61 22.43
CA SER A 178 6.73 -28.49 23.30
C SER A 178 6.69 -29.52 24.43
N ALA A 179 7.74 -30.33 24.58
CA ALA A 179 7.81 -31.38 25.60
C ALA A 179 7.63 -30.79 27.02
N GLY A 180 6.83 -31.47 27.84
CA GLY A 180 6.54 -30.99 29.20
C GLY A 180 5.67 -29.73 29.27
N GLY A 181 4.99 -29.36 28.18
CA GLY A 181 4.13 -28.17 28.13
C GLY A 181 4.91 -26.85 28.00
N LYS A 182 6.19 -26.91 27.61
CA LYS A 182 6.98 -25.74 27.28
C LYS A 182 6.35 -24.97 26.12
N GLN A 183 6.51 -23.64 26.15
CA GLN A 183 6.10 -22.80 25.04
C GLN A 183 6.96 -23.12 23.82
N CYS A 184 6.32 -23.41 22.70
CA CYS A 184 6.98 -23.54 21.42
C CYS A 184 6.07 -23.01 20.29
N PRO A 185 6.61 -22.25 19.33
CA PRO A 185 7.96 -21.69 19.34
C PRO A 185 8.11 -20.61 20.42
N VAL A 186 9.34 -20.35 20.84
CA VAL A 186 9.69 -19.19 21.67
C VAL A 186 10.02 -18.06 20.71
N LEU A 187 9.28 -16.96 20.81
CA LEU A 187 9.49 -15.76 20.01
C LEU A 187 9.81 -14.56 20.88
N THR A 188 10.86 -13.84 20.52
CA THR A 188 11.13 -12.49 21.05
C THR A 188 10.87 -11.48 19.94
N GLU A 189 9.86 -10.65 20.11
CA GLU A 189 9.28 -9.85 19.03
C GLU A 189 9.40 -8.33 19.25
N VAL A 190 9.53 -7.60 18.13
CA VAL A 190 9.33 -6.16 18.03
C VAL A 190 8.28 -5.89 16.97
N SER A 191 7.19 -5.23 17.35
CA SER A 191 6.11 -4.90 16.42
C SER A 191 6.58 -4.04 15.24
N MET A 192 5.95 -4.23 14.08
CA MET A 192 6.32 -3.51 12.86
C MET A 192 5.96 -2.02 12.94
N LYS A 193 6.92 -1.15 12.59
CA LYS A 193 6.70 0.30 12.39
C LYS A 193 7.82 0.93 11.55
N LEU A 194 7.60 2.15 11.08
CA LEU A 194 8.67 3.01 10.59
C LEU A 194 9.58 3.48 11.74
N GLY A 195 10.83 3.80 11.45
CA GLY A 195 11.82 4.26 12.42
C GLY A 195 12.11 3.23 13.52
N ASN A 196 12.10 1.93 13.17
CA ASN A 196 12.15 0.86 14.17
C ASN A 196 13.56 0.43 14.60
N TYR A 197 14.62 1.04 14.06
CA TYR A 197 15.99 0.60 14.34
C TYR A 197 16.29 0.55 15.84
N ALA A 198 15.96 1.61 16.58
CA ALA A 198 16.29 1.68 18.01
C ALA A 198 15.57 0.60 18.85
N ALA A 199 14.31 0.28 18.52
CA ALA A 199 13.55 -0.72 19.27
C ALA A 199 13.99 -2.15 18.89
N ILE A 200 14.26 -2.40 17.61
CA ILE A 200 14.86 -3.66 17.15
C ILE A 200 16.22 -3.86 17.81
N LYS A 201 17.07 -2.83 17.84
CA LYS A 201 18.39 -2.86 18.47
C LYS A 201 18.31 -3.22 19.95
N ALA A 202 17.36 -2.63 20.69
CA ALA A 202 17.17 -2.91 22.12
C ALA A 202 16.82 -4.37 22.43
N VAL A 203 16.24 -5.09 21.48
CA VAL A 203 15.91 -6.52 21.61
C VAL A 203 17.01 -7.42 21.03
N TYR A 204 17.58 -7.05 19.89
CA TYR A 204 18.53 -7.89 19.17
C TYR A 204 19.94 -7.84 19.79
N ASP A 205 20.41 -6.68 20.26
CA ASP A 205 21.73 -6.53 20.89
C ASP A 205 22.00 -7.50 22.06
N PRO A 206 21.08 -7.66 23.05
CA PRO A 206 21.31 -8.56 24.17
C PRO A 206 20.99 -10.03 23.85
N ALA A 207 20.40 -10.32 22.70
CA ALA A 207 20.01 -11.67 22.31
C ALA A 207 21.20 -12.47 21.75
N GLY A 208 21.08 -13.79 21.78
CA GLY A 208 22.10 -14.71 21.29
C GLY A 208 21.51 -16.02 20.79
N PRO A 209 22.33 -16.90 20.21
CA PRO A 209 21.94 -18.27 19.92
C PRO A 209 21.47 -19.01 21.18
N GLU A 210 20.49 -19.87 21.00
CA GLU A 210 19.80 -20.66 22.00
C GLU A 210 19.75 -22.14 21.56
N GLY A 211 18.59 -22.66 21.13
CA GLY A 211 18.31 -24.09 21.04
C GLY A 211 17.87 -24.56 19.66
N ASP A 212 16.64 -25.08 19.58
CA ASP A 212 16.08 -25.76 18.42
C ASP A 212 15.51 -24.77 17.39
N THR A 213 15.11 -25.30 16.22
CA THR A 213 14.77 -24.57 14.99
C THR A 213 13.34 -24.88 14.49
N PRO A 214 12.27 -24.56 15.26
CA PRO A 214 10.89 -24.83 14.85
C PRO A 214 10.40 -23.78 13.83
N THR A 215 10.98 -23.80 12.63
CA THR A 215 10.81 -22.76 11.62
C THR A 215 9.35 -22.66 11.14
N GLY A 216 8.68 -23.79 10.93
CA GLY A 216 7.30 -23.81 10.44
C GLY A 216 6.34 -23.12 11.41
N GLU A 217 6.38 -23.51 12.69
CA GLU A 217 5.55 -22.90 13.71
C GLU A 217 5.91 -21.43 13.94
N SER A 218 7.18 -21.04 13.78
CA SER A 218 7.62 -19.65 13.90
C SER A 218 7.07 -18.78 12.77
N ILE A 219 7.06 -19.27 11.52
CA ILE A 219 6.39 -18.60 10.39
C ILE A 219 4.90 -18.44 10.69
N ASP A 220 4.22 -19.52 11.11
CA ASP A 220 2.79 -19.49 11.41
C ASP A 220 2.45 -18.44 12.49
N LYS A 221 3.29 -18.32 13.53
CA LYS A 221 3.12 -17.31 14.58
C LYS A 221 3.31 -15.89 14.05
N VAL A 222 4.36 -15.62 13.28
CA VAL A 222 4.54 -14.31 12.63
C VAL A 222 3.38 -13.97 11.70
N VAL A 223 2.84 -14.95 10.98
CA VAL A 223 1.66 -14.75 10.12
C VAL A 223 0.45 -14.28 10.94
N THR A 224 0.29 -14.71 12.21
CA THR A 224 -0.81 -14.24 13.07
C THR A 224 -0.73 -12.76 13.42
N THR A 225 0.47 -12.16 13.42
CA THR A 225 0.66 -10.73 13.67
C THR A 225 0.65 -9.91 12.38
N LEU A 226 1.21 -10.46 11.30
CA LEU A 226 1.37 -9.76 10.02
C LEU A 226 0.09 -9.74 9.17
N ALA A 227 -0.69 -10.82 9.15
CA ALA A 227 -1.94 -10.90 8.38
C ALA A 227 -2.96 -9.81 8.76
N PRO A 228 -3.28 -9.58 10.06
CA PRO A 228 -4.23 -8.55 10.47
C PRO A 228 -3.67 -7.12 10.40
N TYR A 229 -2.40 -6.93 10.04
CA TYR A 229 -1.82 -5.60 9.92
C TYR A 229 -2.46 -4.86 8.73
N THR A 230 -3.16 -3.75 9.00
CA THR A 230 -4.00 -3.07 8.00
C THR A 230 -3.29 -1.99 7.22
N GLU A 231 -2.05 -1.65 7.57
CA GLU A 231 -1.28 -0.67 6.82
C GLU A 231 -1.09 -1.13 5.37
N PRO A 232 -1.27 -0.22 4.39
CA PRO A 232 -1.17 -0.56 2.99
C PRO A 232 0.29 -0.84 2.61
N GLY A 233 0.46 -1.73 1.62
CA GLY A 233 1.73 -2.15 1.08
C GLY A 233 2.00 -3.66 1.21
N PRO A 234 3.03 -4.16 0.52
CA PRO A 234 3.36 -5.59 0.52
C PRO A 234 3.81 -6.05 1.92
N LYS A 235 3.40 -7.27 2.28
CA LYS A 235 3.77 -7.93 3.55
C LYS A 235 4.77 -9.04 3.27
N VAL A 236 5.88 -9.01 3.99
CA VAL A 236 7.00 -9.91 3.74
C VAL A 236 7.57 -10.46 5.04
N ILE A 237 7.89 -11.76 5.02
CA ILE A 237 8.74 -12.43 6.00
C ILE A 237 10.10 -12.67 5.34
N VAL A 238 11.17 -12.19 5.96
CA VAL A 238 12.54 -12.55 5.59
C VAL A 238 13.08 -13.49 6.66
N LEU A 239 13.13 -14.77 6.35
CA LEU A 239 13.66 -15.83 7.19
C LEU A 239 15.17 -15.95 6.97
N ALA A 240 15.96 -15.76 8.02
CA ALA A 240 17.39 -16.08 8.03
C ALA A 240 17.65 -17.24 9.00
N THR A 241 18.18 -18.35 8.48
CA THR A 241 18.45 -19.59 9.22
C THR A 241 19.71 -20.27 8.69
N ASP A 242 20.36 -21.08 9.52
CA ASP A 242 21.59 -21.78 9.18
C ASP A 242 21.46 -23.31 9.17
N GLY A 243 20.25 -23.83 9.32
CA GLY A 243 20.04 -25.26 9.53
C GLY A 243 18.72 -25.75 8.95
N GLU A 244 18.63 -27.07 8.81
CA GLU A 244 17.37 -27.72 8.49
C GLU A 244 16.39 -27.58 9.68
N PRO A 245 15.12 -27.30 9.41
CA PRO A 245 14.13 -27.10 10.47
C PRO A 245 13.85 -28.39 11.24
N ASP A 246 13.49 -28.23 12.51
CA ASP A 246 12.79 -29.21 13.32
C ASP A 246 11.35 -28.73 13.57
N THR A 247 10.62 -29.39 14.47
CA THR A 247 9.28 -28.96 14.85
C THR A 247 9.15 -28.88 16.37
N CYS A 248 8.13 -28.18 16.84
CA CYS A 248 7.77 -28.19 18.25
C CYS A 248 7.38 -29.59 18.76
N ALA A 249 6.91 -30.48 17.89
CA ALA A 249 6.52 -31.84 18.25
C ALA A 249 7.70 -32.82 18.24
N GLU A 250 8.63 -32.64 17.30
CA GLU A 250 9.85 -33.40 17.10
C GLU A 250 11.01 -32.39 16.97
N PRO A 251 11.59 -31.93 18.10
CA PRO A 251 12.72 -31.00 18.07
C PRO A 251 14.01 -31.67 17.57
N ASN A 252 14.11 -32.99 17.68
CA ASN A 252 15.22 -33.77 17.15
C ASN A 252 14.74 -35.17 16.75
N PRO A 253 15.15 -35.70 15.58
CA PRO A 253 16.01 -35.07 14.57
C PRO A 253 15.31 -33.95 13.76
N GLN A 254 16.07 -33.19 12.96
CA GLN A 254 15.59 -32.06 12.14
C GLN A 254 14.78 -32.51 10.91
N ASN A 255 13.53 -32.92 11.15
CA ASN A 255 12.58 -33.39 10.13
C ASN A 255 11.43 -32.40 9.84
N GLY A 256 11.57 -31.13 10.20
CA GLY A 256 10.51 -30.11 10.10
C GLY A 256 10.33 -29.46 8.73
N GLN A 257 10.97 -29.99 7.69
CA GLN A 257 10.93 -29.40 6.34
C GLN A 257 9.50 -29.32 5.79
N PRO A 258 8.66 -30.38 5.90
CA PRO A 258 7.28 -30.32 5.40
C PRO A 258 6.45 -29.22 6.09
N GLU A 259 6.61 -29.05 7.40
CA GLU A 259 5.94 -28.04 8.20
C GLU A 259 6.37 -26.63 7.82
N ALA A 260 7.68 -26.41 7.66
CA ALA A 260 8.23 -25.13 7.21
C ALA A 260 7.72 -24.75 5.81
N ILE A 261 7.75 -25.69 4.86
CA ILE A 261 7.24 -25.48 3.49
C ILE A 261 5.75 -25.14 3.53
N LYS A 262 4.96 -25.90 4.30
CA LYS A 262 3.53 -25.66 4.43
C LYS A 262 3.23 -24.29 5.04
N ALA A 263 3.96 -23.88 6.06
CA ALA A 263 3.78 -22.57 6.70
C ALA A 263 4.07 -21.42 5.70
N ALA A 264 5.12 -21.54 4.88
CA ALA A 264 5.42 -20.58 3.83
C ALA A 264 4.31 -20.51 2.75
N GLN A 265 3.75 -21.67 2.36
CA GLN A 265 2.60 -21.71 1.43
C GLN A 265 1.35 -21.06 2.04
N ASP A 266 1.09 -21.29 3.31
CA ASP A 266 -0.08 -20.73 4.01
C ASP A 266 0.08 -19.22 4.27
N ALA A 267 1.31 -18.74 4.48
CA ALA A 267 1.64 -17.31 4.48
C ALA A 267 1.30 -16.69 3.11
N PHE A 268 1.73 -17.32 2.00
CA PHE A 268 1.46 -16.82 0.66
C PHE A 268 -0.05 -16.73 0.36
N LYS A 269 -0.85 -17.70 0.79
CA LYS A 269 -2.33 -17.65 0.67
C LYS A 269 -2.98 -16.46 1.39
N LYS A 270 -2.25 -15.83 2.32
CA LYS A 270 -2.67 -14.61 3.04
C LYS A 270 -2.01 -13.34 2.48
N ASP A 271 -1.47 -13.40 1.26
CA ASP A 271 -0.74 -12.32 0.60
C ASP A 271 0.52 -11.88 1.39
N ILE A 272 1.18 -12.85 2.05
CA ILE A 272 2.45 -12.65 2.75
C ILE A 272 3.52 -13.46 2.03
N ARG A 273 4.49 -12.77 1.41
CA ARG A 273 5.61 -13.44 0.74
C ARG A 273 6.67 -13.83 1.76
N THR A 274 7.23 -15.03 1.62
CA THR A 274 8.35 -15.49 2.45
C THR A 274 9.60 -15.60 1.59
N TYR A 275 10.69 -14.99 2.04
CA TYR A 275 12.02 -15.15 1.46
C TYR A 275 12.92 -15.86 2.47
N ILE A 276 13.62 -16.88 2.01
CA ILE A 276 14.56 -17.65 2.83
C ILE A 276 15.99 -17.29 2.45
N ILE A 277 16.81 -17.06 3.48
CA ILE A 277 18.24 -16.86 3.38
C ILE A 277 18.93 -17.93 4.23
N SER A 278 19.68 -18.81 3.58
CA SER A 278 20.57 -19.76 4.26
C SER A 278 21.86 -19.06 4.65
N VAL A 279 22.24 -19.13 5.93
CA VAL A 279 23.50 -18.60 6.48
C VAL A 279 24.52 -19.73 6.57
N GLY A 280 25.12 -20.08 5.44
CA GLY A 280 25.96 -21.26 5.27
C GLY A 280 25.39 -22.27 4.28
N ASP A 281 25.98 -23.45 4.26
CA ASP A 281 25.72 -24.56 3.33
C ASP A 281 25.06 -25.78 3.97
N GLN A 282 24.59 -25.64 5.21
CA GLN A 282 23.98 -26.69 6.02
C GLN A 282 22.52 -26.96 5.65
N VAL A 283 21.80 -25.93 5.17
CA VAL A 283 20.48 -26.12 4.56
C VAL A 283 20.68 -26.77 3.19
N SER A 284 20.01 -27.89 2.96
CA SER A 284 20.07 -28.57 1.67
C SER A 284 19.51 -27.67 0.57
N LEU A 285 20.18 -27.65 -0.58
CA LEU A 285 19.76 -26.82 -1.71
C LEU A 285 18.34 -27.17 -2.21
N GLY A 286 17.95 -28.44 -2.07
CA GLY A 286 16.59 -28.89 -2.38
C GLY A 286 15.56 -28.24 -1.47
N HIS A 287 15.75 -28.34 -0.16
CA HIS A 287 14.84 -27.70 0.80
C HIS A 287 14.81 -26.17 0.65
N LEU A 288 15.97 -25.56 0.44
CA LEU A 288 16.09 -24.11 0.24
C LEU A 288 15.30 -23.64 -0.99
N GLN A 289 15.37 -24.38 -2.10
CA GLN A 289 14.57 -24.10 -3.30
C GLN A 289 13.07 -24.30 -3.07
N ASP A 290 12.69 -25.35 -2.33
CA ASP A 290 11.29 -25.64 -2.00
C ASP A 290 10.67 -24.54 -1.12
N MET A 291 11.41 -24.05 -0.12
CA MET A 291 11.02 -22.91 0.71
C MET A 291 10.87 -21.62 -0.11
N ALA A 292 11.81 -21.34 -1.01
CA ALA A 292 11.71 -20.19 -1.90
C ALA A 292 10.48 -20.29 -2.82
N ASN A 293 10.22 -21.47 -3.39
CA ASN A 293 9.04 -21.70 -4.23
C ASN A 293 7.74 -21.51 -3.44
N ALA A 294 7.65 -22.14 -2.27
CA ALA A 294 6.51 -22.04 -1.36
C ALA A 294 6.20 -20.58 -0.97
N GLY A 295 7.22 -19.83 -0.56
CA GLY A 295 7.09 -18.44 -0.14
C GLY A 295 6.67 -17.46 -1.24
N GLN A 296 6.81 -17.85 -2.51
CA GLN A 296 6.40 -17.08 -3.69
C GLN A 296 5.18 -17.66 -4.42
N GLY A 297 4.53 -18.69 -3.84
CA GLY A 297 3.34 -19.32 -4.42
C GLY A 297 3.60 -20.20 -5.65
N LEU A 298 4.85 -20.60 -5.88
CA LEU A 298 5.21 -21.54 -6.92
C LEU A 298 5.05 -22.99 -6.43
N ALA A 299 4.86 -23.90 -7.38
CA ALA A 299 4.80 -25.33 -7.08
C ALA A 299 6.16 -25.82 -6.56
N VAL A 300 6.15 -26.44 -5.39
CA VAL A 300 7.29 -27.17 -4.81
C VAL A 300 7.68 -28.32 -5.74
N GLY A 301 8.98 -28.48 -6.04
CA GLY A 301 9.45 -29.41 -7.07
C GLY A 301 8.95 -29.14 -8.49
N GLY A 302 8.38 -27.97 -8.77
CA GLY A 302 7.85 -27.59 -10.08
C GLY A 302 8.94 -27.25 -11.11
N SER A 303 8.54 -26.99 -12.36
CA SER A 303 9.46 -26.60 -13.44
C SER A 303 9.90 -25.14 -13.40
N LYS A 304 9.27 -24.31 -12.54
CA LYS A 304 9.61 -22.91 -12.31
C LYS A 304 10.17 -22.77 -10.91
N ASN A 305 11.26 -22.02 -10.79
CA ASN A 305 11.93 -21.78 -9.52
C ASN A 305 11.93 -20.30 -9.17
N ALA A 306 11.62 -20.00 -7.92
CA ALA A 306 11.89 -18.72 -7.29
C ALA A 306 13.37 -18.62 -6.93
N THR A 307 13.88 -17.40 -6.84
CA THR A 307 15.22 -17.15 -6.31
C THR A 307 15.27 -17.55 -4.84
N TYR A 308 16.19 -18.45 -4.51
CA TYR A 308 16.60 -18.67 -3.13
C TYR A 308 17.93 -17.95 -2.86
N TYR A 309 18.23 -17.72 -1.58
CA TYR A 309 19.44 -17.01 -1.18
C TYR A 309 20.28 -17.91 -0.30
N GLN A 310 21.53 -18.13 -0.71
CA GLN A 310 22.54 -18.79 0.08
C GLN A 310 23.70 -17.82 0.30
N ALA A 311 23.93 -17.46 1.55
CA ALA A 311 25.03 -16.61 1.95
C ALA A 311 26.13 -17.47 2.55
N LEU A 312 27.29 -17.51 1.90
CA LEU A 312 28.48 -18.21 2.38
C LEU A 312 29.49 -17.27 3.06
N ASP A 313 29.23 -15.97 3.00
CA ASP A 313 29.97 -14.93 3.70
C ASP A 313 29.07 -13.73 4.03
N GLN A 314 29.63 -12.77 4.77
CA GLN A 314 28.94 -11.55 5.20
C GLN A 314 28.48 -10.66 4.03
N ASN A 315 29.24 -10.60 2.94
CA ASN A 315 28.90 -9.74 1.80
C ASN A 315 27.74 -10.33 1.01
N ALA A 316 27.75 -11.64 0.78
CA ALA A 316 26.66 -12.37 0.16
C ALA A 316 25.37 -12.24 0.98
N LEU A 317 25.48 -12.30 2.32
CA LEU A 317 24.34 -12.10 3.21
C LEU A 317 23.73 -10.71 3.08
N LYS A 318 24.57 -9.68 3.13
CA LYS A 318 24.12 -8.30 2.96
C LYS A 318 23.44 -8.09 1.60
N LYS A 319 24.03 -8.61 0.52
CA LYS A 319 23.47 -8.53 -0.82
C LYS A 319 22.12 -9.24 -0.93
N ALA A 320 21.97 -10.41 -0.30
CA ALA A 320 20.70 -11.14 -0.28
C ALA A 320 19.58 -10.32 0.36
N PHE A 321 19.83 -9.76 1.53
CA PHE A 321 18.85 -8.88 2.18
C PHE A 321 18.56 -7.63 1.33
N GLU A 322 19.57 -6.95 0.78
CA GLU A 322 19.36 -5.80 -0.11
C GLU A 322 18.49 -6.18 -1.32
N GLU A 323 18.80 -7.28 -2.01
CA GLU A 323 18.03 -7.77 -3.16
C GLU A 323 16.59 -8.09 -2.80
N ILE A 324 16.36 -8.76 -1.67
CA ILE A 324 15.00 -9.06 -1.19
C ILE A 324 14.27 -7.76 -0.90
N ILE A 325 14.85 -6.91 -0.05
CA ILE A 325 14.21 -5.72 0.49
C ILE A 325 13.91 -4.68 -0.61
N TYR A 326 14.86 -4.44 -1.53
CA TYR A 326 14.61 -3.60 -2.70
C TYR A 326 13.70 -4.28 -3.72
N GLY A 327 13.74 -5.62 -3.80
CA GLY A 327 12.83 -6.42 -4.63
C GLY A 327 11.37 -6.39 -4.17
N VAL A 328 11.10 -6.12 -2.88
CA VAL A 328 9.74 -6.04 -2.34
C VAL A 328 8.95 -4.86 -2.91
N ARG A 329 9.63 -3.78 -3.31
CA ARG A 329 8.94 -2.63 -3.93
C ARG A 329 8.50 -3.02 -5.35
N PRO A 330 7.18 -3.04 -5.63
CA PRO A 330 6.69 -3.44 -6.93
C PRO A 330 7.12 -2.42 -8.00
N CYS A 331 7.51 -2.93 -9.17
CA CYS A 331 7.62 -2.12 -10.39
C CYS A 331 6.34 -2.10 -11.21
N THR A 332 5.32 -2.78 -10.71
CA THR A 332 3.99 -2.83 -11.30
C THR A 332 3.04 -1.92 -10.53
N PHE A 333 2.13 -1.30 -11.27
CA PHE A 333 1.16 -0.36 -10.78
C PHE A 333 -0.22 -0.72 -11.32
N THR A 334 -1.13 -1.09 -10.42
CA THR A 334 -2.51 -1.40 -10.77
C THR A 334 -3.29 -0.12 -11.03
N LEU A 335 -3.93 -0.04 -12.19
CA LEU A 335 -4.81 1.04 -12.60
C LEU A 335 -6.24 0.77 -12.11
N ASN A 336 -6.97 1.83 -11.74
CA ASN A 336 -8.39 1.72 -11.34
C ASN A 336 -9.33 1.69 -12.56
N GLY A 337 -9.10 0.74 -13.46
CA GLY A 337 -9.79 0.63 -14.74
C GLY A 337 -8.96 -0.21 -15.71
N THR A 338 -9.39 -0.26 -16.97
CA THR A 338 -8.73 -1.07 -18.01
C THR A 338 -8.22 -0.20 -19.15
N VAL A 339 -7.07 -0.55 -19.68
CA VAL A 339 -6.46 0.05 -20.87
C VAL A 339 -6.57 -0.94 -22.02
N ASP A 340 -7.03 -0.48 -23.20
CA ASP A 340 -6.93 -1.29 -24.41
C ASP A 340 -5.45 -1.49 -24.78
N PRO A 341 -4.94 -2.73 -24.82
CA PRO A 341 -3.54 -3.00 -25.14
C PRO A 341 -3.12 -2.45 -26.51
N ALA A 342 -4.04 -2.36 -27.48
CA ALA A 342 -3.77 -1.83 -28.81
C ALA A 342 -3.45 -0.33 -28.80
N ASP A 343 -3.96 0.38 -27.80
CA ASP A 343 -3.84 1.83 -27.66
C ASP A 343 -2.93 2.26 -26.51
N ALA A 344 -2.37 1.32 -25.75
CA ALA A 344 -1.52 1.57 -24.60
C ALA A 344 -0.34 2.51 -24.91
N GLY A 345 0.24 2.45 -26.10
CA GLY A 345 1.34 3.33 -26.51
C GLY A 345 0.97 4.81 -26.65
N LYS A 346 -0.32 5.16 -26.58
CA LYS A 346 -0.79 6.55 -26.53
C LYS A 346 -0.70 7.15 -25.11
N GLY A 347 -0.46 6.32 -24.09
CA GLY A 347 -0.24 6.77 -22.73
C GLY A 347 1.15 7.35 -22.50
N THR A 348 1.27 8.19 -21.47
CA THR A 348 2.53 8.77 -21.02
C THR A 348 2.80 8.33 -19.58
N VAL A 349 4.00 7.83 -19.33
CA VAL A 349 4.48 7.53 -17.97
C VAL A 349 5.69 8.42 -17.68
N LEU A 350 5.67 9.11 -16.55
CA LEU A 350 6.74 9.99 -16.10
C LEU A 350 7.31 9.46 -14.78
N LEU A 351 8.64 9.42 -14.66
CA LEU A 351 9.37 9.17 -13.43
C LEU A 351 10.13 10.44 -13.03
N ASP A 352 9.81 11.02 -11.88
CA ASP A 352 10.32 12.32 -11.41
C ASP A 352 10.17 13.43 -12.47
N GLY A 353 9.03 13.41 -13.18
CA GLY A 353 8.74 14.33 -14.28
C GLY A 353 9.49 14.05 -15.59
N LYS A 354 10.29 12.98 -15.67
CA LYS A 354 10.96 12.56 -16.92
C LYS A 354 10.15 11.48 -17.64
N PRO A 355 9.87 11.62 -18.94
CA PRO A 355 9.08 10.64 -19.67
C PRO A 355 9.85 9.32 -19.85
N LEU A 356 9.14 8.22 -19.65
CA LEU A 356 9.58 6.85 -19.93
C LEU A 356 8.93 6.36 -21.23
N GLY A 357 9.69 5.69 -22.08
CA GLY A 357 9.14 5.16 -23.33
C GLY A 357 8.35 3.87 -23.16
N TYR A 358 7.32 3.70 -23.98
CA TYR A 358 6.46 2.53 -23.99
C TYR A 358 7.14 1.35 -24.68
N GLN A 359 7.11 0.17 -24.05
CA GLN A 359 7.83 -1.05 -24.42
C GLN A 359 9.36 -0.92 -24.49
N ASP A 360 9.92 0.15 -23.91
CA ASP A 360 11.36 0.30 -23.81
C ASP A 360 11.94 -0.62 -22.73
N ALA A 361 13.20 -1.03 -22.90
CA ALA A 361 13.90 -1.88 -21.93
C ALA A 361 14.07 -1.19 -20.56
N ASP A 362 14.25 0.14 -20.58
CA ASP A 362 14.40 1.02 -19.40
C ASP A 362 13.23 2.03 -19.28
N GLY A 363 12.03 1.61 -19.67
CA GLY A 363 10.84 2.45 -19.71
C GLY A 363 9.67 1.83 -18.95
N TRP A 364 8.57 1.58 -19.66
CA TRP A 364 7.40 0.93 -19.09
C TRP A 364 6.65 0.09 -20.13
N LYS A 365 5.83 -0.86 -19.67
CA LYS A 365 4.88 -1.61 -20.51
C LYS A 365 3.53 -1.72 -19.81
N LEU A 366 2.50 -2.05 -20.59
CA LEU A 366 1.20 -2.43 -20.04
C LEU A 366 1.15 -3.95 -19.87
N ASN A 367 0.88 -4.40 -18.66
CA ASN A 367 0.41 -5.74 -18.34
C ASN A 367 -1.13 -5.70 -18.34
N PRO A 368 -1.78 -6.12 -19.43
CA PRO A 368 -3.20 -5.88 -19.59
C PRO A 368 -4.05 -6.74 -18.64
N PRO A 369 -5.26 -6.28 -18.30
CA PRO A 369 -5.88 -5.05 -18.80
C PRO A 369 -5.59 -3.79 -17.95
N SER A 370 -4.99 -3.92 -16.77
CA SER A 370 -5.09 -2.87 -15.73
C SER A 370 -3.80 -2.67 -14.95
N GLU A 371 -2.63 -2.99 -15.51
CA GLU A 371 -1.36 -2.85 -14.80
C GLU A 371 -0.28 -2.22 -15.68
N VAL A 372 0.45 -1.24 -15.16
CA VAL A 372 1.64 -0.64 -15.79
C VAL A 372 2.87 -1.15 -15.08
N GLU A 373 3.84 -1.69 -15.81
CA GLU A 373 5.12 -2.17 -15.27
C GLU A 373 6.26 -1.28 -15.75
N LEU A 374 7.03 -0.68 -14.84
CA LEU A 374 8.32 -0.09 -15.18
C LEU A 374 9.34 -1.18 -15.46
N THR A 375 10.18 -0.95 -16.45
CA THR A 375 11.19 -1.90 -16.91
C THR A 375 12.59 -1.34 -16.68
N GLY A 376 13.58 -2.23 -16.57
CA GLY A 376 15.00 -1.88 -16.52
C GLY A 376 15.37 -0.84 -15.46
N ALA A 377 16.13 0.17 -15.87
CA ALA A 377 16.63 1.23 -15.00
C ALA A 377 15.53 2.04 -14.30
N ALA A 378 14.36 2.22 -14.94
CA ALA A 378 13.22 2.91 -14.31
C ALA A 378 12.67 2.14 -13.11
N CYS A 379 12.55 0.81 -13.24
CA CYS A 379 12.18 -0.07 -12.13
C CYS A 379 13.22 -0.04 -11.01
N GLN A 380 14.52 -0.04 -11.35
CA GLN A 380 15.57 0.02 -10.33
C GLN A 380 15.59 1.35 -9.58
N ALA A 381 15.32 2.46 -10.28
CA ALA A 381 15.25 3.78 -9.66
C ALA A 381 14.18 3.83 -8.57
N ILE A 382 12.92 3.47 -8.91
CA ILE A 382 11.81 3.55 -7.93
C ILE A 382 11.98 2.63 -6.70
N LYS A 383 12.86 1.63 -6.80
CA LYS A 383 13.15 0.71 -5.69
C LYS A 383 13.99 1.36 -4.59
N THR A 384 14.62 2.50 -4.86
CA THR A 384 15.50 3.21 -3.91
C THR A 384 15.04 4.65 -3.74
N GLY A 385 15.08 5.21 -2.53
CA GLY A 385 14.73 6.62 -2.33
C GLY A 385 13.26 6.97 -2.58
N ASP A 386 12.99 8.26 -2.73
CA ASP A 386 11.67 8.83 -2.98
C ASP A 386 11.57 9.26 -4.44
N HIS A 387 10.55 8.76 -5.13
CA HIS A 387 10.30 9.00 -6.55
C HIS A 387 8.81 9.32 -6.78
N SER A 388 8.52 10.14 -7.78
CA SER A 388 7.16 10.37 -8.25
C SER A 388 6.92 9.66 -9.58
N VAL A 389 5.81 8.91 -9.69
CA VAL A 389 5.38 8.30 -10.95
C VAL A 389 4.04 8.91 -11.34
N SER A 390 3.95 9.43 -12.56
CA SER A 390 2.69 9.95 -13.13
C SER A 390 2.37 9.13 -14.38
N ILE A 391 1.11 8.71 -14.51
CA ILE A 391 0.62 7.85 -15.60
C ILE A 391 -0.61 8.54 -16.19
N ASP A 392 -0.54 8.91 -17.46
CA ASP A 392 -1.59 9.61 -18.20
C ASP A 392 -2.00 8.76 -19.41
N PHE A 393 -3.30 8.58 -19.64
CA PHE A 393 -3.83 7.92 -20.84
C PHE A 393 -4.88 8.81 -21.50
N PRO A 394 -4.85 8.98 -22.84
CA PRO A 394 -5.83 9.78 -23.53
C PRO A 394 -7.22 9.14 -23.55
N CYS A 395 -8.20 9.95 -23.91
CA CYS A 395 -9.60 9.54 -24.05
C CYS A 395 -9.79 8.32 -24.93
N GLY A 396 -10.68 7.42 -24.49
CA GLY A 396 -11.04 6.22 -25.25
C GLY A 396 -10.03 5.08 -25.13
N VAL A 397 -8.86 5.32 -24.55
CA VAL A 397 -7.82 4.30 -24.30
C VAL A 397 -7.99 3.65 -22.93
N PHE A 398 -8.34 4.45 -21.91
CA PHE A 398 -8.64 3.99 -20.56
C PHE A 398 -10.15 3.99 -20.29
N VAL A 399 -10.64 2.89 -19.71
CA VAL A 399 -12.02 2.73 -19.25
C VAL A 399 -12.01 2.60 -17.72
N PRO A 400 -12.51 3.59 -16.97
CA PRO A 400 -12.60 3.51 -15.52
C PRO A 400 -13.39 2.30 -15.04
N ALA A 401 -13.01 1.73 -13.90
CA ALA A 401 -13.85 0.73 -13.24
C ALA A 401 -15.13 1.42 -12.72
N ASP A 402 -16.29 0.89 -13.11
CA ASP A 402 -17.60 1.43 -12.68
C ASP A 402 -17.70 1.41 -11.15
N PRO A 403 -17.91 2.55 -10.47
CA PRO A 403 -18.12 2.58 -9.03
C PRO A 403 -19.47 1.95 -8.71
N ARG A 404 -19.46 0.64 -8.42
CA ARG A 404 -20.62 -0.09 -7.90
C ARG A 404 -20.99 0.33 -6.48
#